data_AF-A0AAD9SEX7-F1
#
_entry.id   AF-A0AAD9SEX7-F1
#
_cell.length_a   1.000
_cell.length_b   1.000
_cell.length_c   1.000
_cell.angle_alpha   90.00
_cell.angle_beta   90.00
_cell.angle_gamma   90.00
#
_symmetry.space_group_name_H-M   'P 1'
#
loop_
_entity.id
_entity.type
_entity.pdbx_description
1 polymer ?
#
loop_
_entity_poly.entity_id
_entity_poly.type
_entity_poly.pdbx_seq_one_letter_code
_entity_poly.pdbx_strand_id
1 'polypeptide(L)'
;MTGTPQYVADSPLGGRRDLGDLVGSEAADTDDAGTEDYWPRLPISYGPPPTHLENAVKEVSYIMLLLTTFNVPDDGSGDISCISDLLLSLESRDDITKSVLEYTSFEPAFRRLANEKSFSENNSHKIASRAAALKQHWEKTRQDHPNSPQDIVYPPLLSGVPDKPENWKLELTGKAMEEAERYYHALKTQRQYAYRCFQTKPPMPMAWVPQGGDAWAKTARAKVESGDLFHSRLWSPVWMDFGLASIDVMFGMESAGLTQDEMDEYHEASRTMSGMRADFQGRVLRSEDILRA
;
A
#
# COMPACT_ATOMS: atom_id res chain seq x y z
N MET A 1 31.48 -38.74 24.07
CA MET A 1 31.65 -37.89 22.88
C MET A 1 30.33 -37.20 22.63
N THR A 2 30.19 -35.96 23.09
CA THR A 2 28.98 -35.14 22.99
C THR A 2 29.12 -34.24 21.78
N GLY A 3 28.40 -34.55 20.70
CA GLY A 3 28.36 -33.74 19.49
C GLY A 3 27.69 -32.40 19.78
N THR A 4 28.32 -31.32 19.32
CA THR A 4 27.83 -29.94 19.37
C THR A 4 26.45 -29.86 18.70
N PRO A 5 25.46 -29.18 19.27
CA PRO A 5 24.14 -29.10 18.65
C PRO A 5 24.20 -28.34 17.32
N GLN A 6 23.72 -28.97 16.25
CA GLN A 6 23.48 -28.36 14.94
C GLN A 6 22.39 -27.28 15.05
N TYR A 7 22.64 -26.14 14.43
CA TYR A 7 21.94 -24.88 14.66
C TYR A 7 20.63 -24.84 13.85
N VAL A 8 19.52 -24.97 14.57
CA VAL A 8 18.17 -25.07 14.00
C VAL A 8 17.46 -23.72 14.12
N ALA A 9 17.01 -23.16 13.00
CA ALA A 9 15.98 -22.12 13.00
C ALA A 9 14.61 -22.73 12.66
N ASP A 10 13.59 -22.34 13.42
CA ASP A 10 12.22 -22.71 13.14
C ASP A 10 11.69 -21.82 12.01
N SER A 11 11.35 -22.44 10.88
CA SER A 11 10.69 -21.76 9.77
C SER A 11 9.27 -21.36 10.18
N PRO A 12 8.81 -20.13 9.84
CA PRO A 12 7.42 -19.70 10.07
C PRO A 12 6.39 -20.52 9.25
N LEU A 13 6.83 -21.34 8.30
CA LEU A 13 6.00 -22.26 7.52
C LEU A 13 5.99 -23.70 8.06
N GLY A 14 6.58 -23.91 9.24
CA GLY A 14 6.72 -25.23 9.85
C GLY A 14 7.92 -26.00 9.30
N GLY A 15 8.71 -26.57 10.22
CA GLY A 15 9.89 -27.38 9.92
C GLY A 15 11.19 -26.75 10.44
N ARG A 16 11.99 -27.59 11.11
CA ARG A 16 13.36 -27.30 11.53
C ARG A 16 14.28 -27.38 10.32
N ARG A 17 14.97 -26.29 9.96
CA ARG A 17 16.06 -26.33 8.97
C ARG A 17 17.38 -26.00 9.65
N ASP A 18 18.40 -26.80 9.36
CA ASP A 18 19.79 -26.52 9.74
C ASP A 18 20.29 -25.34 8.89
N LEU A 19 20.72 -24.26 9.55
CA LEU A 19 21.26 -23.08 8.87
C LEU A 19 22.52 -23.40 8.06
N GLY A 20 23.24 -24.47 8.40
CA GLY A 20 24.43 -24.92 7.68
C GLY A 20 24.16 -25.27 6.20
N ASP A 21 22.97 -25.77 5.89
CA ASP A 21 22.57 -26.14 4.52
C ASP A 21 22.09 -24.94 3.69
N LEU A 22 21.66 -23.85 4.36
CA LEU A 22 21.10 -22.64 3.74
C LEU A 22 22.15 -21.57 3.47
N VAL A 23 23.14 -21.45 4.35
CA VAL A 23 24.21 -20.44 4.25
C VAL A 23 25.32 -20.90 3.29
N GLY A 24 25.50 -22.22 3.13
CA GLY A 24 26.61 -22.79 2.34
C GLY A 24 27.98 -22.30 2.82
N SER A 25 29.04 -22.71 2.12
CA SER A 25 30.40 -22.19 2.32
C SER A 25 30.59 -20.77 1.75
N GLU A 26 29.52 -20.07 1.41
CA GLU A 26 29.57 -18.91 0.51
C GLU A 26 29.59 -17.56 1.23
N ALA A 27 29.14 -17.47 2.49
CA ALA A 27 29.20 -16.23 3.27
C ALA A 27 30.65 -15.75 3.45
N ALA A 28 30.93 -14.49 3.10
CA ALA A 28 32.27 -13.92 3.16
C ALA A 28 32.86 -13.94 4.58
N ASP A 29 34.12 -14.35 4.69
CA ASP A 29 34.89 -14.40 5.95
C ASP A 29 35.28 -13.02 6.50
N THR A 30 35.05 -11.94 5.76
CA THR A 30 35.54 -10.61 6.11
C THR A 30 34.43 -9.58 6.19
N ASP A 31 34.46 -8.78 7.27
CA ASP A 31 33.69 -7.55 7.43
C ASP A 31 34.16 -6.53 6.39
N ASP A 32 33.34 -6.30 5.36
CA ASP A 32 33.56 -5.17 4.48
C ASP A 32 33.26 -3.88 5.25
N ALA A 33 34.33 -3.26 5.72
CA ALA A 33 34.37 -2.01 6.46
C ALA A 33 34.06 -0.84 5.51
N GLY A 34 32.77 -0.63 5.24
CA GLY A 34 32.35 0.41 4.31
C GLY A 34 30.84 0.62 4.25
N THR A 35 30.14 0.58 5.37
CA THR A 35 28.71 0.87 5.41
C THR A 35 28.48 2.20 6.10
N GLU A 36 28.28 3.25 5.30
CA GLU A 36 27.48 4.41 5.73
C GLU A 36 26.23 3.88 6.43
N ASP A 37 25.88 4.45 7.58
CA ASP A 37 24.70 4.12 8.39
C ASP A 37 23.42 4.26 7.56
N TYR A 38 23.11 3.22 6.79
CA TYR A 38 21.90 3.17 6.00
C TYR A 38 20.85 2.49 6.89
N TRP A 39 19.91 3.27 7.42
CA TRP A 39 18.70 2.73 8.03
C TRP A 39 17.99 1.84 7.00
N PRO A 40 17.36 0.72 7.38
CA PRO A 40 16.68 -0.14 6.40
C PRO A 40 15.75 0.68 5.51
N ARG A 41 15.70 0.34 4.21
CA ARG A 41 14.79 1.00 3.25
C ARG A 41 13.37 0.85 3.76
N LEU A 42 12.84 1.92 4.36
CA LEU A 42 11.43 2.06 4.62
C LEU A 42 10.70 1.94 3.28
N PRO A 43 9.65 1.09 3.17
CA PRO A 43 8.80 1.13 2.01
C PRO A 43 8.31 2.57 1.81
N ILE A 44 8.33 3.07 0.57
CA ILE A 44 8.01 4.48 0.26
C ILE A 44 6.63 4.85 0.81
N SER A 45 5.71 3.90 0.80
CA SER A 45 4.38 4.02 1.39
C SER A 45 4.34 4.27 2.89
N TYR A 46 5.41 4.04 3.65
CA TYR A 46 5.42 4.30 5.10
C TYR A 46 5.53 5.80 5.41
N GLY A 47 6.12 6.59 4.51
CA GLY A 47 6.17 8.03 4.64
C GLY A 47 4.86 8.71 4.24
N PRO A 48 4.69 10.01 4.52
CA PRO A 48 3.64 10.79 3.87
C PRO A 48 3.82 10.79 2.34
N PRO A 49 2.73 10.92 1.57
CA PRO A 49 2.82 11.16 0.14
C PRO A 49 3.72 12.36 -0.17
N PRO A 50 4.69 12.24 -1.10
CA PRO A 50 5.52 13.35 -1.50
C PRO A 50 4.70 14.39 -2.29
N THR A 51 5.15 15.66 -2.26
CA THR A 51 4.41 16.80 -2.83
C THR A 51 3.97 16.61 -4.29
N HIS A 52 4.79 15.93 -5.10
CA HIS A 52 4.48 15.68 -6.51
C HIS A 52 3.39 14.62 -6.74
N LEU A 53 3.04 13.81 -5.73
CA LEU A 53 2.00 12.79 -5.80
C LEU A 53 0.71 13.19 -5.06
N GLU A 54 0.67 14.32 -4.35
CA GLU A 54 -0.44 14.67 -3.45
C GLU A 54 -1.79 14.68 -4.18
N ASN A 55 -1.85 15.28 -5.37
CA ASN A 55 -3.08 15.32 -6.15
C ASN A 55 -3.55 13.93 -6.58
N ALA A 56 -2.63 13.08 -7.06
CA ALA A 56 -2.96 11.71 -7.46
C ALA A 56 -3.43 10.89 -6.25
N VAL A 57 -2.73 10.95 -5.12
CA VAL A 57 -3.13 10.25 -3.90
C VAL A 57 -4.47 10.75 -3.37
N LYS A 58 -4.70 12.07 -3.36
CA LYS A 58 -5.97 12.67 -2.94
C LYS A 58 -7.15 12.13 -3.76
N GLU A 59 -7.08 12.26 -5.08
CA GLU A 59 -8.17 11.85 -5.96
C GLU A 59 -8.36 10.33 -5.94
N VAL A 60 -7.28 9.55 -6.09
CA VAL A 60 -7.36 8.08 -6.13
C VAL A 60 -7.83 7.53 -4.78
N SER A 61 -7.37 8.07 -3.65
CA SER A 61 -7.82 7.61 -2.33
C SER A 61 -9.31 7.86 -2.12
N TYR A 62 -9.81 9.02 -2.56
CA TYR A 62 -11.24 9.35 -2.51
C TYR A 62 -12.07 8.44 -3.43
N ILE A 63 -11.62 8.21 -4.67
CA ILE A 63 -12.26 7.25 -5.59
C ILE A 63 -12.31 5.85 -4.95
N MET A 64 -11.20 5.38 -4.36
CA MET A 64 -11.15 4.06 -3.70
C MET A 64 -12.07 3.99 -2.49
N LEU A 65 -12.17 5.07 -1.71
CA LEU A 65 -13.12 5.16 -0.60
C LEU A 65 -14.54 4.98 -1.10
N LEU A 66 -14.95 5.76 -2.10
CA LEU A 66 -16.28 5.67 -2.71
C LEU A 66 -16.57 4.26 -3.23
N LEU A 67 -15.66 3.67 -4.01
CA LEU A 67 -15.80 2.33 -4.58
C LEU A 67 -15.82 1.22 -3.51
N THR A 68 -15.25 1.46 -2.33
CA THR A 68 -15.27 0.48 -1.24
C THR A 68 -16.59 0.52 -0.46
N THR A 69 -17.22 1.70 -0.31
CA THR A 69 -18.31 1.91 0.66
C THR A 69 -19.69 2.10 0.07
N PHE A 70 -19.80 2.35 -1.25
CA PHE A 70 -21.09 2.64 -1.88
C PHE A 70 -22.10 1.50 -1.80
N ASN A 71 -23.39 1.77 -2.02
CA ASN A 71 -24.42 0.75 -2.20
C ASN A 71 -24.96 0.74 -3.64
N VAL A 72 -25.20 -0.45 -4.20
CA VAL A 72 -26.05 -0.60 -5.39
C VAL A 72 -27.44 -0.99 -4.89
N PRO A 73 -28.44 -0.10 -4.97
CA PRO A 73 -29.82 -0.47 -4.71
C PRO A 73 -30.25 -1.71 -5.51
N ASP A 74 -30.92 -2.66 -4.86
CA ASP A 74 -31.45 -3.89 -5.49
C ASP A 74 -32.50 -3.60 -6.57
N ASP A 75 -33.10 -2.41 -6.54
CA ASP A 75 -34.07 -1.93 -7.55
C ASP A 75 -33.40 -1.39 -8.82
N GLY A 76 -32.07 -1.42 -8.90
CA GLY A 76 -31.30 -0.92 -10.04
C GLY A 76 -31.26 0.61 -10.14
N SER A 77 -31.72 1.35 -9.12
CA SER A 77 -31.71 2.82 -9.09
C SER A 77 -30.32 3.44 -8.81
N GLY A 78 -29.30 2.61 -8.58
CA GLY A 78 -27.93 3.08 -8.40
C GLY A 78 -27.38 3.72 -9.66
N ASP A 79 -26.59 4.79 -9.50
CA ASP A 79 -25.90 5.42 -10.62
C ASP A 79 -24.69 4.58 -11.06
N ILE A 80 -24.99 3.52 -11.83
CA ILE A 80 -23.98 2.63 -12.42
C ILE A 80 -23.07 3.44 -13.37
N SER A 81 -23.57 4.52 -13.97
CA SER A 81 -22.76 5.41 -14.80
C SER A 81 -21.70 6.12 -13.97
N CYS A 82 -22.05 6.60 -12.78
CA CYS A 82 -21.08 7.19 -11.84
C CYS A 82 -19.95 6.20 -11.50
N ILE A 83 -20.29 4.94 -11.20
CA ILE A 83 -19.28 3.90 -10.91
C ILE A 83 -18.43 3.61 -12.15
N SER A 84 -19.07 3.56 -13.32
CA SER A 84 -18.39 3.39 -14.60
C SER A 84 -17.39 4.51 -14.87
N ASP A 85 -17.72 5.75 -14.55
CA ASP A 85 -16.84 6.91 -14.72
C ASP A 85 -15.71 6.93 -13.68
N LEU A 86 -15.98 6.57 -12.43
CA LEU A 86 -14.95 6.38 -11.41
C LEU A 86 -13.91 5.34 -11.85
N LEU A 87 -14.35 4.19 -12.39
CA LEU A 87 -13.46 3.19 -12.96
C LEU A 87 -12.71 3.71 -14.19
N LEU A 88 -13.40 4.43 -15.08
CA LEU A 88 -12.79 4.94 -16.32
C LEU A 88 -11.66 5.93 -16.02
N SER A 89 -11.81 6.72 -14.95
CA SER A 89 -10.77 7.62 -14.45
C SER A 89 -9.53 6.80 -14.05
N LEU A 90 -9.72 5.73 -13.27
CA LEU A 90 -8.60 4.87 -12.85
C LEU A 90 -7.94 4.11 -14.02
N GLU A 91 -8.72 3.72 -15.03
CA GLU A 91 -8.23 2.96 -16.19
C GLU A 91 -7.40 3.81 -17.16
N SER A 92 -7.63 5.13 -17.20
CA SER A 92 -7.02 6.03 -18.18
C SER A 92 -5.90 6.90 -17.62
N ARG A 93 -5.75 6.99 -16.29
CA ARG A 93 -4.73 7.82 -15.62
C ARG A 93 -3.30 7.34 -15.87
N ASP A 94 -2.42 8.30 -16.14
CA ASP A 94 -0.97 8.15 -16.29
C ASP A 94 -0.18 8.57 -15.04
N ASP A 95 -0.86 9.09 -14.02
CA ASP A 95 -0.26 9.56 -12.76
C ASP A 95 -0.34 8.53 -11.64
N ILE A 96 -0.77 7.30 -11.95
CA ILE A 96 -0.80 6.18 -11.00
C ILE A 96 0.60 5.60 -10.92
N THR A 97 1.28 5.82 -9.80
CA THR A 97 2.56 5.18 -9.49
C THR A 97 2.40 4.01 -8.53
N LYS A 98 3.47 3.22 -8.37
CA LYS A 98 3.56 2.20 -7.31
C LYS A 98 3.19 2.79 -5.96
N SER A 99 3.74 3.95 -5.63
CA SER A 99 3.50 4.64 -4.37
C SER A 99 2.05 5.10 -4.24
N VAL A 100 1.44 5.64 -5.30
CA VAL A 100 0.01 5.99 -5.29
C VAL A 100 -0.83 4.77 -4.90
N LEU A 101 -0.62 3.62 -5.53
CA LEU A 101 -1.38 2.40 -5.23
C LEU A 101 -1.15 1.87 -3.81
N GLU A 102 0.07 1.99 -3.28
CA GLU A 102 0.36 1.63 -1.90
C GLU A 102 -0.27 2.61 -0.88
N TYR A 103 -0.41 3.89 -1.25
CA TYR A 103 -1.07 4.89 -0.40
C TYR A 103 -2.58 4.68 -0.28
N THR A 104 -3.22 4.18 -1.35
CA THR A 104 -4.69 4.15 -1.46
C THR A 104 -5.33 2.79 -1.19
N SER A 105 -4.53 1.72 -1.03
CA SER A 105 -5.01 0.36 -0.71
C SER A 105 -6.20 -0.07 -1.59
N PHE A 106 -5.98 -0.20 -2.90
CA PHE A 106 -7.05 -0.42 -3.90
C PHE A 106 -7.75 -1.81 -3.82
N GLU A 107 -7.11 -2.81 -3.21
CA GLU A 107 -7.58 -4.20 -3.28
C GLU A 107 -9.00 -4.44 -2.73
N PRO A 108 -9.43 -3.84 -1.59
CA PRO A 108 -10.79 -4.01 -1.08
C PRO A 108 -11.84 -3.48 -2.06
N ALA A 109 -11.59 -2.35 -2.72
CA ALA A 109 -12.50 -1.76 -3.70
C ALA A 109 -12.74 -2.74 -4.87
N PHE A 110 -11.67 -3.27 -5.47
CA PHE A 110 -11.80 -4.16 -6.62
C PHE A 110 -12.29 -5.56 -6.25
N ARG A 111 -11.90 -6.08 -5.08
CA ARG A 111 -12.49 -7.31 -4.55
C ARG A 111 -13.99 -7.16 -4.38
N ARG A 112 -14.46 -6.02 -3.89
CA ARG A 112 -15.89 -5.76 -3.75
C ARG A 112 -16.59 -5.68 -5.10
N LEU A 113 -16.09 -4.84 -6.02
CA LEU A 113 -16.68 -4.67 -7.36
C LEU A 113 -16.75 -5.98 -8.15
N ALA A 114 -15.73 -6.82 -8.07
CA ALA A 114 -15.69 -8.10 -8.79
C ALA A 114 -16.68 -9.15 -8.23
N ASN A 115 -17.04 -9.04 -6.95
CA ASN A 115 -17.91 -10.01 -6.26
C ASN A 115 -19.35 -9.51 -6.07
N GLU A 116 -19.64 -8.28 -6.47
CA GLU A 116 -20.97 -7.67 -6.30
C GLU A 116 -21.96 -8.27 -7.30
N LYS A 117 -22.99 -8.95 -6.77
CA LYS A 117 -23.95 -9.72 -7.58
C LYS A 117 -24.86 -8.83 -8.41
N SER A 118 -25.06 -7.58 -7.97
CA SER A 118 -25.85 -6.58 -8.68
C SER A 118 -25.23 -6.17 -10.02
N PHE A 119 -23.93 -6.44 -10.24
CA PHE A 119 -23.28 -6.28 -11.54
C PHE A 119 -23.35 -7.56 -12.36
N SER A 120 -24.53 -7.88 -12.90
CA SER A 120 -24.61 -8.95 -13.91
C SER A 120 -23.74 -8.58 -15.13
N GLU A 121 -23.02 -9.54 -15.72
CA GLU A 121 -22.17 -9.30 -16.90
C GLU A 121 -22.93 -8.80 -18.13
N ASN A 122 -24.26 -8.83 -18.09
CA ASN A 122 -25.14 -8.30 -19.13
C ASN A 122 -25.36 -6.78 -19.03
N ASN A 123 -24.79 -6.10 -18.02
CA ASN A 123 -24.85 -4.63 -17.96
C ASN A 123 -23.90 -4.00 -19.01
N SER A 124 -24.34 -2.90 -19.63
CA SER A 124 -23.59 -2.19 -20.68
C SER A 124 -22.21 -1.70 -20.21
N HIS A 125 -22.06 -1.44 -18.91
CA HIS A 125 -20.88 -0.84 -18.30
C HIS A 125 -19.79 -1.84 -17.91
N LYS A 126 -20.10 -3.15 -17.85
CA LYS A 126 -19.16 -4.24 -17.57
C LYS A 126 -18.31 -4.01 -16.30
N ILE A 127 -18.92 -3.49 -15.23
CA ILE A 127 -18.22 -3.03 -14.02
C ILE A 127 -17.32 -4.11 -13.39
N ALA A 128 -17.85 -5.32 -13.18
CA ALA A 128 -17.12 -6.40 -12.52
C ALA A 128 -15.88 -6.85 -13.33
N SER A 129 -16.03 -7.02 -14.65
CA SER A 129 -14.92 -7.44 -15.51
C SER A 129 -13.88 -6.33 -15.71
N ARG A 130 -14.30 -5.06 -15.76
CA ARG A 130 -13.39 -3.91 -15.74
C ARG A 130 -12.57 -3.81 -14.47
N ALA A 131 -13.21 -3.94 -13.30
CA ALA A 131 -12.51 -3.94 -12.02
C ALA A 131 -11.52 -5.11 -11.91
N ALA A 132 -11.90 -6.31 -12.38
CA ALA A 132 -11.01 -7.46 -12.42
C ALA A 132 -9.82 -7.26 -13.36
N ALA A 133 -10.06 -6.71 -14.56
CA ALA A 133 -9.01 -6.42 -15.54
C ALA A 133 -8.03 -5.36 -15.02
N LEU A 134 -8.53 -4.28 -14.41
CA LEU A 134 -7.71 -3.23 -13.82
C LEU A 134 -6.88 -3.75 -12.65
N LYS A 135 -7.48 -4.58 -11.78
CA LYS A 135 -6.75 -5.26 -10.70
C LYS A 135 -5.60 -6.11 -11.26
N GLN A 136 -5.91 -6.97 -12.23
CA GLN A 136 -4.92 -7.86 -12.84
C GLN A 136 -3.80 -7.08 -13.53
N HIS A 137 -4.14 -5.98 -14.20
CA HIS A 137 -3.19 -5.08 -14.85
C HIS A 137 -2.19 -4.52 -13.84
N TRP A 138 -2.67 -3.93 -12.74
CA TRP A 138 -1.79 -3.40 -11.70
C TRP A 138 -0.99 -4.50 -10.98
N GLU A 139 -1.58 -5.66 -10.70
CA GLU A 139 -0.86 -6.78 -10.09
C GLU A 139 0.27 -7.29 -11.00
N LYS A 140 0.02 -7.39 -12.31
CA LYS A 140 1.02 -7.79 -13.29
C LYS A 140 2.16 -6.77 -13.37
N THR A 141 1.85 -5.48 -13.49
CA THR A 141 2.87 -4.42 -13.49
C THR A 141 3.70 -4.42 -12.20
N ARG A 142 3.07 -4.71 -11.06
CA ARG A 142 3.78 -4.87 -9.77
C ARG A 142 4.76 -6.05 -9.83
N GLN A 143 4.35 -7.18 -10.40
CA GLN A 143 5.17 -8.40 -10.52
C GLN A 143 6.31 -8.27 -11.51
N ASP A 144 6.15 -7.45 -12.56
CA ASP A 144 7.22 -7.16 -13.53
C ASP A 144 8.34 -6.30 -12.90
N HIS A 145 8.07 -5.65 -11.75
CA HIS A 145 9.01 -4.77 -11.06
C HIS A 145 9.02 -4.96 -9.52
N PRO A 146 9.28 -6.17 -9.00
CA PRO A 146 9.08 -6.49 -7.59
C PRO A 146 10.05 -5.74 -6.66
N ASN A 147 11.27 -5.50 -7.15
CA ASN A 147 12.38 -4.94 -6.35
C ASN A 147 12.86 -3.57 -6.85
N SER A 148 12.08 -2.85 -7.67
CA SER A 148 12.50 -1.52 -8.11
C SER A 148 12.54 -0.55 -6.92
N PRO A 149 13.69 0.10 -6.66
CA PRO A 149 13.79 1.15 -5.66
C PRO A 149 13.18 2.47 -6.13
N GLN A 150 12.86 2.58 -7.43
CA GLN A 150 12.24 3.75 -8.03
C GLN A 150 10.72 3.61 -8.00
N ASP A 151 10.04 4.75 -7.80
CA ASP A 151 8.60 4.81 -7.97
C ASP A 151 8.27 4.69 -9.47
N ILE A 152 7.64 3.58 -9.83
CA ILE A 152 7.34 3.26 -11.23
C ILE A 152 5.94 3.77 -11.54
N VAL A 153 5.80 4.43 -12.69
CA VAL A 153 4.51 4.80 -13.25
C VAL A 153 3.86 3.56 -13.87
N TYR A 154 2.62 3.29 -13.47
CA TYR A 154 1.82 2.21 -14.03
C TYR A 154 1.19 2.72 -15.32
N PRO A 155 1.38 2.02 -16.45
CA PRO A 155 0.77 2.46 -17.69
C PRO A 155 -0.76 2.43 -17.56
N PRO A 156 -1.50 3.33 -18.23
CA PRO A 156 -2.95 3.23 -18.29
C PRO A 156 -3.40 1.87 -18.83
N LEU A 157 -4.53 1.35 -18.34
CA LEU A 157 -5.17 0.18 -18.94
C LEU A 157 -5.79 0.53 -20.30
N LEU A 158 -6.36 1.74 -20.40
CA LEU A 158 -6.99 2.27 -21.60
C LEU A 158 -6.23 3.49 -22.11
N SER A 159 -5.70 3.39 -23.32
CA SER A 159 -5.16 4.52 -24.06
C SER A 159 -6.17 4.95 -25.13
N GLY A 160 -6.53 6.23 -25.16
CA GLY A 160 -7.45 6.78 -26.17
C GLY A 160 -8.91 6.39 -25.95
N VAL A 161 -9.48 6.80 -24.81
CA VAL A 161 -10.92 6.65 -24.53
C VAL A 161 -11.71 7.53 -25.50
N PRO A 162 -12.71 7.00 -26.24
CA PRO A 162 -13.54 7.81 -27.13
C PRO A 162 -14.16 9.00 -26.40
N ASP A 163 -14.15 10.17 -27.05
CA ASP A 163 -14.71 11.43 -26.54
C ASP A 163 -14.08 11.94 -25.23
N LYS A 164 -12.95 11.38 -24.80
CA LYS A 164 -12.20 11.86 -23.64
C LYS A 164 -10.74 12.14 -24.03
N PRO A 165 -10.09 13.13 -23.41
CA PRO A 165 -8.66 13.39 -23.62
C PRO A 165 -7.82 12.19 -23.18
N GLU A 166 -6.59 12.12 -23.70
CA GLU A 166 -5.57 11.23 -23.16
C GLU A 166 -5.34 11.57 -21.68
N ASN A 167 -5.15 10.53 -20.86
CA ASN A 167 -4.96 10.66 -19.41
C ASN A 167 -6.14 11.33 -18.69
N TRP A 168 -7.36 10.99 -19.13
CA TRP A 168 -8.59 11.56 -18.59
C TRP A 168 -8.68 11.36 -17.08
N LYS A 169 -8.93 12.48 -16.39
CA LYS A 169 -9.19 12.52 -14.95
C LYS A 169 -10.60 13.04 -14.74
N LEU A 170 -11.24 12.45 -13.75
CA LEU A 170 -12.58 12.83 -13.35
C LEU A 170 -12.55 14.21 -12.67
N GLU A 171 -13.40 15.12 -13.15
CA GLU A 171 -13.60 16.41 -12.50
C GLU A 171 -14.59 16.27 -11.35
N LEU A 172 -14.11 16.45 -10.13
CA LEU A 172 -14.93 16.40 -8.93
C LEU A 172 -15.77 17.68 -8.76
N THR A 173 -16.97 17.55 -8.21
CA THR A 173 -17.73 18.72 -7.72
C THR A 173 -16.96 19.43 -6.60
N GLY A 174 -17.29 20.70 -6.32
CA GLY A 174 -16.67 21.44 -5.22
C GLY A 174 -16.79 20.71 -3.87
N LYS A 175 -17.96 20.14 -3.60
CA LYS A 175 -18.20 19.34 -2.38
C LYS A 175 -17.37 18.06 -2.37
N ALA A 176 -17.34 17.30 -3.47
CA ALA A 176 -16.54 16.09 -3.55
C ALA A 176 -15.04 16.38 -3.45
N MET A 177 -14.59 17.53 -3.94
CA MET A 177 -13.21 18.00 -3.79
C MET A 177 -12.87 18.35 -2.34
N GLU A 178 -13.78 19.02 -1.61
CA GLU A 178 -13.62 19.27 -0.17
C GLU A 178 -13.58 17.97 0.64
N GLU A 179 -14.43 17.00 0.30
CA GLU A 179 -14.40 15.67 0.91
C GLU A 179 -13.08 14.95 0.61
N ALA A 180 -12.62 14.97 -0.64
CA ALA A 180 -11.34 14.38 -1.04
C ALA A 180 -10.16 15.04 -0.30
N GLU A 181 -10.15 16.36 -0.17
CA GLU A 181 -9.14 17.11 0.58
C GLU A 181 -9.13 16.74 2.06
N ARG A 182 -10.32 16.68 2.68
CA ARG A 182 -10.47 16.27 4.09
C ARG A 182 -9.96 14.84 4.32
N TYR A 183 -10.31 13.91 3.42
CA TYR A 183 -9.84 12.52 3.52
C TYR A 183 -8.33 12.42 3.33
N TYR A 184 -7.79 13.14 2.34
CA TYR A 184 -6.35 13.18 2.07
C TYR A 184 -5.55 13.76 3.23
N HIS A 185 -5.99 14.86 3.84
CA HIS A 185 -5.34 15.42 5.02
C HIS A 185 -5.29 14.41 6.17
N ALA A 186 -6.41 13.75 6.46
CA ALA A 186 -6.44 12.74 7.52
C ALA A 186 -5.50 11.55 7.21
N LEU A 187 -5.49 11.06 5.97
CA LEU A 187 -4.57 10.01 5.52
C LEU A 187 -3.10 10.45 5.68
N LYS A 188 -2.77 11.67 5.27
CA LYS A 188 -1.43 12.24 5.36
C LYS A 188 -1.00 12.34 6.83
N THR A 189 -1.83 12.90 7.71
CA THR A 189 -1.54 13.00 9.15
C THR A 189 -1.31 11.62 9.77
N GLN A 190 -2.17 10.63 9.46
CA GLN A 190 -2.01 9.26 9.96
C GLN A 190 -0.66 8.65 9.55
N ARG A 191 -0.26 8.84 8.28
CA ARG A 191 1.03 8.35 7.77
C ARG A 191 2.22 9.12 8.32
N GLN A 192 2.13 10.43 8.48
CA GLN A 192 3.17 11.23 9.12
C GLN A 192 3.42 10.77 10.56
N TYR A 193 2.36 10.51 11.31
CA TYR A 193 2.45 9.95 12.64
C TYR A 193 3.16 8.59 12.64
N ALA A 194 2.70 7.66 11.79
CA ALA A 194 3.29 6.32 11.69
C ALA A 194 4.79 6.38 11.31
N TYR A 195 5.14 7.25 10.35
CA TYR A 195 6.51 7.49 9.92
C TYR A 195 7.40 7.99 11.06
N ARG A 196 6.93 8.98 11.84
CA ARG A 196 7.68 9.50 13.00
C ARG A 196 7.86 8.45 14.09
N CYS A 197 6.81 7.69 14.41
CA CYS A 197 6.89 6.59 15.36
C CYS A 197 7.95 5.57 14.94
N PHE A 198 7.99 5.21 13.66
CA PHE A 198 9.01 4.33 13.10
C PHE A 198 10.42 4.93 13.22
N GLN A 199 10.59 6.22 12.94
CA GLN A 199 11.90 6.88 13.05
C GLN A 199 12.40 6.91 14.50
N THR A 200 11.51 7.14 15.47
CA THR A 200 11.88 7.22 16.89
C THR A 200 12.13 5.85 17.51
N LYS A 201 11.32 4.85 17.16
CA LYS A 201 11.41 3.47 17.65
C LYS A 201 11.11 2.51 16.50
N PRO A 202 12.10 2.13 15.68
CA PRO A 202 11.85 1.17 14.60
C PRO A 202 11.36 -0.14 15.23
N PRO A 203 10.35 -0.80 14.65
CA PRO A 203 10.06 -2.17 15.02
C PRO A 203 11.29 -3.05 14.76
N MET A 204 11.33 -4.22 15.39
CA MET A 204 12.29 -5.27 15.04
C MET A 204 11.74 -6.06 13.83
N PRO A 205 12.53 -6.29 12.76
CA PRO A 205 12.11 -7.09 11.62
C PRO A 205 11.74 -8.49 12.07
N MET A 206 10.69 -9.05 11.49
CA MET A 206 10.32 -10.44 11.74
C MET A 206 11.22 -11.41 10.96
N ALA A 207 11.71 -10.97 9.81
CA ALA A 207 12.66 -11.72 8.99
C ALA A 207 13.45 -10.78 8.08
N TRP A 208 14.33 -11.35 7.27
CA TRP A 208 15.10 -10.66 6.24
C TRP A 208 14.98 -11.41 4.92
N VAL A 209 14.81 -10.67 3.83
CA VAL A 209 14.75 -11.21 2.46
C VAL A 209 15.97 -10.73 1.69
N PRO A 210 16.74 -11.64 1.06
CA PRO A 210 17.86 -11.24 0.23
C PRO A 210 17.37 -10.49 -1.02
N GLN A 211 18.00 -9.36 -1.36
CA GLN A 211 17.67 -8.58 -2.57
C GLN A 211 18.25 -9.19 -3.85
N GLY A 212 19.23 -10.08 -3.73
CA GLY A 212 19.89 -10.77 -4.83
C GLY A 212 20.36 -12.17 -4.42
N GLY A 213 20.54 -13.06 -5.39
CA GLY A 213 20.98 -14.44 -5.13
C GLY A 213 22.36 -14.55 -4.48
N ASP A 214 23.18 -13.50 -4.59
CA ASP A 214 24.52 -13.37 -4.02
C ASP A 214 24.56 -12.69 -2.64
N ALA A 215 23.40 -12.29 -2.09
CA ALA A 215 23.32 -11.61 -0.79
C ALA A 215 23.93 -12.46 0.33
N TRP A 216 23.67 -13.77 0.33
CA TRP A 216 24.26 -14.71 1.28
C TRP A 216 25.78 -14.75 1.17
N ALA A 217 26.31 -14.75 -0.05
CA ALA A 217 27.75 -14.83 -0.27
C ALA A 217 28.48 -13.53 0.12
N LYS A 218 27.82 -12.39 -0.09
CA LYS A 218 28.38 -11.06 0.16
C LYS A 218 28.15 -10.54 1.59
N THR A 219 27.43 -11.27 2.42
CA THR A 219 27.16 -10.87 3.80
C THR A 219 28.05 -11.66 4.75
N ALA A 220 28.76 -10.95 5.62
CA ALA A 220 29.58 -11.58 6.64
C ALA A 220 28.75 -12.55 7.49
N ARG A 221 29.26 -13.76 7.67
CA ARG A 221 28.56 -14.84 8.38
C ARG A 221 28.09 -14.40 9.78
N ALA A 222 28.93 -13.66 10.51
CA ALA A 222 28.59 -13.15 11.83
C ALA A 222 27.36 -12.21 11.83
N LYS A 223 27.14 -11.43 10.77
CA LYS A 223 25.95 -10.56 10.62
C LYS A 223 24.68 -11.36 10.30
N VAL A 224 24.81 -12.41 9.50
CA VAL A 224 23.70 -13.34 9.22
C VAL A 224 23.29 -14.06 10.51
N GLU A 225 24.28 -14.53 11.28
CA GLU A 225 24.07 -15.26 12.54
C GLU A 225 23.52 -14.35 13.66
N SER A 226 23.92 -13.09 13.72
CA SER A 226 23.37 -12.13 14.71
C SER A 226 21.95 -11.67 14.38
N GLY A 227 21.52 -11.82 13.11
CA GLY A 227 20.24 -11.28 12.62
C GLY A 227 20.23 -9.75 12.48
N ASP A 228 21.36 -9.08 12.73
CA ASP A 228 21.52 -7.63 12.59
C ASP A 228 21.92 -7.27 11.15
N LEU A 229 20.92 -7.24 10.28
CA LEU A 229 21.07 -6.91 8.86
C LEU A 229 20.52 -5.52 8.51
N PHE A 230 20.23 -4.69 9.53
CA PHE A 230 19.64 -3.35 9.39
C PHE A 230 20.41 -2.45 8.43
N HIS A 231 21.73 -2.56 8.43
CA HIS A 231 22.61 -1.71 7.65
C HIS A 231 23.12 -2.37 6.36
N SER A 232 22.56 -3.53 5.99
CA SER A 232 22.96 -4.22 4.78
C SER A 232 22.12 -3.80 3.58
N ARG A 233 22.78 -3.37 2.50
CA ARG A 233 22.13 -3.09 1.21
C ARG A 233 21.69 -4.36 0.47
N LEU A 234 22.12 -5.53 0.95
CA LEU A 234 21.86 -6.83 0.34
C LEU A 234 20.56 -7.47 0.84
N TRP A 235 19.98 -6.91 1.91
CA TRP A 235 18.81 -7.47 2.58
C TRP A 235 17.72 -6.42 2.71
N SER A 236 16.48 -6.89 2.58
CA SER A 236 15.28 -6.12 2.90
C SER A 236 14.67 -6.69 4.17
N PRO A 237 14.36 -5.87 5.18
CA PRO A 237 13.63 -6.35 6.33
C PRO A 237 12.22 -6.77 5.92
N VAL A 238 11.78 -7.90 6.45
CA VAL A 238 10.37 -8.30 6.46
C VAL A 238 9.80 -7.80 7.76
N TRP A 239 9.07 -6.70 7.64
CA TRP A 239 8.18 -6.24 8.70
C TRP A 239 6.94 -7.12 8.71
N MET A 240 6.26 -7.22 9.85
CA MET A 240 4.86 -7.65 9.84
C MET A 240 4.14 -6.69 8.89
N ASP A 241 3.54 -7.25 7.83
CA ASP A 241 2.95 -6.49 6.72
C ASP A 241 2.14 -5.30 7.24
N PHE A 242 2.47 -4.09 6.78
CA PHE A 242 1.83 -2.82 7.18
C PHE A 242 0.43 -2.65 6.57
N GLY A 243 -0.32 -3.75 6.43
CA GLY A 243 -1.76 -3.75 6.71
C GLY A 243 -2.09 -3.36 8.17
N LEU A 244 -1.25 -2.54 8.80
CA LEU A 244 -1.22 -2.02 10.17
C LEU A 244 -1.81 -0.59 10.24
N ALA A 245 -2.57 -0.11 9.24
CA ALA A 245 -3.57 0.92 9.56
C ALA A 245 -4.59 0.41 10.61
N SER A 246 -4.66 -0.91 10.79
CA SER A 246 -5.61 -1.64 11.65
C SER A 246 -4.98 -2.53 12.72
N ILE A 247 -3.65 -2.64 12.78
CA ILE A 247 -2.98 -3.13 13.98
C ILE A 247 -2.35 -1.86 14.54
N ASP A 248 -3.05 -1.18 15.42
CA ASP A 248 -2.43 -0.89 16.69
C ASP A 248 -0.96 -0.43 16.67
N VAL A 249 -0.83 0.87 16.59
CA VAL A 249 -0.08 1.68 17.58
C VAL A 249 -0.12 1.12 19.04
N MET A 250 -0.94 0.09 19.38
CA MET A 250 -1.37 -0.32 20.72
C MET A 250 -0.48 -1.27 21.54
N PHE A 251 0.58 -1.95 21.07
CA PHE A 251 1.21 -2.99 21.93
C PHE A 251 2.62 -2.73 22.46
N GLY A 252 3.09 -1.48 22.45
CA GLY A 252 4.32 -1.17 23.21
C GLY A 252 5.08 0.10 22.83
N MET A 253 4.57 0.90 21.91
CA MET A 253 5.15 2.22 21.66
C MET A 253 4.63 3.20 22.72
N GLU A 254 5.11 3.05 23.96
CA GLU A 254 5.09 4.14 24.93
C GLU A 254 5.63 5.38 24.21
N SER A 255 4.71 6.31 23.91
CA SER A 255 4.90 7.67 23.38
C SER A 255 6.23 7.87 22.65
N ALA A 256 6.22 7.95 21.32
CA ALA A 256 7.38 8.29 20.49
C ALA A 256 7.93 9.72 20.71
N GLY A 257 7.98 10.21 21.96
CA GLY A 257 8.31 11.59 22.33
C GLY A 257 7.32 12.62 21.78
N LEU A 258 6.15 12.18 21.31
CA LEU A 258 5.15 13.04 20.69
C LEU A 258 4.45 13.90 21.75
N THR A 259 4.16 15.13 21.35
CA THR A 259 3.36 16.06 22.15
C THR A 259 1.90 15.61 22.20
N GLN A 260 1.16 16.09 23.19
CA GLN A 260 -0.28 15.82 23.29
C GLN A 260 -1.03 16.34 22.05
N ASP A 261 -0.65 17.51 21.53
CA ASP A 261 -1.27 18.11 20.34
C ASP A 261 -1.13 17.20 19.11
N GLU A 262 0.03 16.56 18.92
CA GLU A 262 0.27 15.63 17.81
C GLU A 262 -0.54 14.33 17.96
N MET A 263 -0.72 13.86 19.20
CA MET A 263 -1.59 12.71 19.48
C MET A 263 -3.05 13.05 19.18
N ASP A 264 -3.50 14.24 19.57
CA ASP A 264 -4.87 14.71 19.34
C ASP A 264 -5.14 14.87 17.83
N GLU A 265 -4.17 15.39 17.08
CA GLU A 265 -4.25 15.49 15.60
C GLU A 265 -4.37 14.11 14.94
N TYR A 266 -3.57 13.13 15.40
CA TYR A 266 -3.66 11.75 14.93
C TYR A 266 -5.02 11.11 15.23
N HIS A 267 -5.55 11.31 16.44
CA HIS A 267 -6.86 10.80 16.82
C HIS A 267 -7.98 11.46 15.99
N GLU A 268 -7.89 12.76 15.72
CA GLU A 268 -8.84 13.46 14.87
C GLU A 268 -8.80 12.98 13.42
N ALA A 269 -7.60 12.75 12.86
CA ALA A 269 -7.43 12.16 11.55
C ALA A 269 -8.06 10.75 11.48
N SER A 270 -7.80 9.91 12.48
CA SER A 270 -8.37 8.56 12.58
C SER A 270 -9.90 8.58 12.68
N ARG A 271 -10.45 9.51 13.47
CA ARG A 271 -11.90 9.75 13.56
C ARG A 271 -12.48 10.23 12.24
N THR A 272 -11.81 11.15 11.56
CA THR A 272 -12.25 11.66 10.26
C THR A 272 -12.32 10.56 9.21
N MET A 273 -11.27 9.74 9.07
CA MET A 273 -11.29 8.62 8.11
C MET A 273 -12.39 7.60 8.43
N SER A 274 -12.58 7.27 9.70
CA SER A 274 -13.61 6.33 10.15
C SER A 274 -15.03 6.89 9.95
N GLY A 275 -15.23 8.16 10.31
CA GLY A 275 -16.49 8.88 10.14
C GLY A 275 -16.88 8.97 8.67
N MET A 276 -15.96 9.38 7.80
CA MET A 276 -16.21 9.43 6.36
C MET A 276 -16.55 8.04 5.79
N ARG A 277 -15.82 6.98 6.19
CA ARG A 277 -16.16 5.62 5.78
C ARG A 277 -17.59 5.22 6.19
N ALA A 278 -18.00 5.58 7.41
CA ALA A 278 -19.34 5.31 7.91
C ALA A 278 -20.41 6.14 7.17
N ASP A 279 -20.13 7.42 6.90
CA ASP A 279 -21.04 8.33 6.19
C ASP A 279 -21.29 7.88 4.74
N PHE A 280 -20.28 7.27 4.10
CA PHE A 280 -20.43 6.71 2.75
C PHE A 280 -21.00 5.29 2.76
N GLN A 281 -20.94 4.57 3.88
CA GLN A 281 -21.42 3.20 3.95
C GLN A 281 -22.93 3.16 3.71
N GLY A 282 -23.34 2.46 2.66
CA GLY A 282 -24.76 2.37 2.31
C GLY A 282 -25.27 3.56 1.47
N ARG A 283 -24.43 4.58 1.20
CA ARG A 283 -24.81 5.73 0.37
C ARG A 283 -24.97 5.29 -1.08
N VAL A 284 -26.07 5.70 -1.70
CA VAL A 284 -26.25 5.59 -3.15
C VAL A 284 -25.39 6.67 -3.81
N LEU A 285 -24.42 6.27 -4.62
CA LEU A 285 -23.64 7.22 -5.41
C LEU A 285 -24.55 7.84 -6.47
N ARG A 286 -24.42 9.16 -6.63
CA ARG A 286 -25.12 9.94 -7.65
C ARG A 286 -24.11 10.82 -8.35
N SER A 287 -24.15 10.84 -9.69
CA SER A 287 -23.20 11.62 -10.48
C SER A 287 -23.24 13.10 -10.09
N GLU A 288 -24.40 13.69 -9.83
CA GLU A 288 -24.50 15.11 -9.48
C GLU A 288 -23.81 15.50 -8.16
N ASP A 289 -23.60 14.54 -7.25
CA ASP A 289 -22.90 14.78 -5.99
C ASP A 289 -21.38 14.74 -6.17
N ILE A 290 -20.90 14.00 -7.16
CA ILE A 290 -19.49 13.58 -7.26
C ILE A 290 -18.82 14.16 -8.50
N LEU A 291 -19.50 14.11 -9.64
CA LEU A 291 -19.00 14.48 -10.96
C LEU A 291 -19.46 15.88 -11.33
N ARG A 292 -18.55 16.68 -11.85
CA ARG A 292 -18.90 17.93 -12.51
C ARG A 292 -19.49 17.61 -13.90
N ALA A 293 -20.68 18.15 -14.17
CA ALA A 293 -21.35 18.06 -15.47
C ALA A 293 -20.63 18.85 -16.56
#